data_AF-A0A0E9LVZ5-F1
#
_entry.id   AF-A0A0E9LVZ5-F1
#
_cell.length_a   1.000
_cell.length_b   1.000
_cell.length_c   1.000
_cell.angle_alpha   90.00
_cell.angle_beta   90.00
_cell.angle_gamma   90.00
#
_symmetry.space_group_name_H-M   'P 1'
#
loop_
_entity.id
_entity.type
_entity.pdbx_description
1 polymer ?
#
loop_
_entity_poly.entity_id
_entity_poly.type
_entity_poly.pdbx_seq_one_letter_code
_entity_poly.pdbx_strand_id
1 'polypeptide(L)'
;MKLVLEEDDKLSLISDNQTEVGVLVYPAAKDLQAKNVRKTPLSTELESLRGWTLSVDKQSPVMDLIASGDRHFVLRAPELDFNHINDVFLKFDYRGDRAVCMMNGELVTDHLYTSAPWLVGLKRYEAQLRKHEMYFYFIPMKKDAPYLSWLDKEVVPDFGDAREFLEVYEPEILVEYQFDIVLH
;
A
#
# COMPACT_ATOMS: atom_id res chain seq x y z
N MET A 1 1.40 -11.83 -6.35
CA MET A 1 2.79 -11.47 -6.70
C MET A 1 2.73 -10.32 -7.68
N LYS A 2 3.34 -9.17 -7.36
CA LYS A 2 3.17 -7.93 -8.12
C LYS A 2 4.38 -7.56 -8.97
N LEU A 3 5.58 -7.95 -8.54
CA LEU A 3 6.83 -7.57 -9.19
C LEU A 3 7.93 -8.58 -8.87
N VAL A 4 8.78 -8.85 -9.86
CA VAL A 4 10.04 -9.57 -9.73
C VAL A 4 11.14 -8.61 -10.18
N LEU A 5 12.07 -8.28 -9.29
CA LEU A 5 13.26 -7.49 -9.60
C LEU A 5 14.46 -8.42 -9.66
N GLU A 6 15.27 -8.33 -10.72
CA GLU A 6 16.50 -9.09 -10.88
C GLU A 6 17.71 -8.18 -10.65
N GLU A 7 18.53 -8.50 -9.66
CA GLU A 7 19.81 -7.84 -9.39
C GLU A 7 20.86 -8.90 -9.04
N ASP A 8 21.93 -9.02 -9.84
CA ASP A 8 23.09 -9.89 -9.57
C ASP A 8 22.71 -11.32 -9.10
N ASP A 9 21.91 -12.03 -9.91
CA ASP A 9 21.38 -13.39 -9.65
C ASP A 9 20.40 -13.53 -8.46
N LYS A 10 19.94 -12.41 -7.90
CA LYS A 10 18.88 -12.37 -6.87
C LYS A 10 17.57 -11.90 -7.47
N LEU A 11 16.49 -12.55 -7.06
CA LEU A 11 15.14 -12.13 -7.40
C LEU A 11 14.43 -11.65 -6.14
N SER A 12 13.84 -10.46 -6.19
CA SER A 12 12.99 -9.95 -5.12
C SER A 12 11.53 -9.99 -5.56
N LEU A 13 10.69 -10.71 -4.81
CA LEU A 13 9.26 -10.83 -5.05
C LEU A 13 8.50 -9.92 -4.07
N ILE A 14 7.57 -9.13 -4.58
CA ILE A 14 6.73 -8.24 -3.76
C ILE A 14 5.28 -8.74 -3.71
N SER A 15 4.69 -8.67 -2.52
CA SER A 15 3.35 -9.16 -2.23
C SER A 15 2.55 -8.23 -1.30
N ASP A 16 1.36 -7.82 -1.74
CA ASP A 16 0.47 -6.91 -1.00
C ASP A 16 -0.47 -7.74 -0.11
N ASN A 17 -0.35 -7.58 1.21
CA ASN A 17 -1.21 -8.20 2.23
C ASN A 17 -1.30 -9.75 2.16
N GLN A 18 -0.44 -10.41 1.39
CA GLN A 18 -0.32 -11.87 1.35
C GLN A 18 1.03 -12.28 1.92
N THR A 19 0.97 -13.12 2.95
CA THR A 19 2.14 -13.69 3.62
C THR A 19 2.72 -14.90 2.91
N GLU A 20 2.10 -15.36 1.83
CA GLU A 20 2.52 -16.54 1.07
C GLU A 20 2.62 -16.23 -0.42
N VAL A 21 3.67 -16.73 -1.06
CA VAL A 21 3.86 -16.64 -2.52
C VAL A 21 4.28 -17.99 -3.08
N GLY A 22 3.66 -18.40 -4.19
CA GLY A 22 4.07 -19.55 -4.97
C GLY A 22 5.09 -19.15 -6.04
N VAL A 23 6.19 -19.88 -6.12
CA VAL A 23 7.24 -19.69 -7.13
C VAL A 23 7.35 -20.96 -7.96
N LEU A 24 7.23 -20.82 -9.29
CA LEU A 24 7.46 -21.89 -10.26
C LEU A 24 8.61 -21.48 -11.16
N VAL A 25 9.61 -22.37 -11.30
CA VAL A 25 10.84 -22.09 -12.04
C VAL A 25 10.98 -23.02 -13.23
N TYR A 26 11.30 -22.43 -14.39
CA TYR A 26 11.65 -23.12 -15.63
C TYR A 26 12.99 -22.57 -16.19
N PRO A 27 13.91 -23.43 -16.64
CA PRO A 27 13.92 -24.88 -16.43
C PRO A 27 13.97 -25.22 -14.93
N ALA A 28 13.62 -26.45 -14.56
CA ALA A 28 13.60 -26.88 -13.16
C ALA A 28 14.94 -26.57 -12.45
N ALA A 29 14.91 -25.60 -11.54
CA ALA A 29 16.04 -25.30 -10.67
C ALA A 29 16.26 -26.43 -9.65
N LYS A 30 17.51 -26.65 -9.24
CA LYS A 30 17.85 -27.66 -8.24
C LYS A 30 17.35 -27.25 -6.87
N ASP A 31 17.57 -25.98 -6.52
CA ASP A 31 17.09 -25.40 -5.28
C ASP A 31 16.79 -23.91 -5.39
N LEU A 32 16.04 -23.42 -4.41
CA LEU A 32 15.74 -22.01 -4.18
C LEU A 32 16.17 -21.66 -2.75
N GLN A 33 17.14 -20.77 -2.60
CA GLN A 33 17.52 -20.21 -1.31
C GLN A 33 16.73 -18.94 -1.03
N ALA A 34 16.29 -18.77 0.21
CA ALA A 34 15.61 -17.57 0.67
C ALA A 34 15.88 -17.38 2.16
N LYS A 35 16.02 -16.12 2.61
CA LYS A 35 16.32 -15.78 4.00
C LYS A 35 15.05 -15.40 4.75
N ASN A 36 14.96 -15.76 6.03
CA ASN A 36 13.85 -15.39 6.93
C ASN A 36 12.45 -15.78 6.41
N VAL A 37 12.35 -16.80 5.56
CA VAL A 37 11.09 -17.34 5.05
C VAL A 37 11.01 -18.84 5.35
N ARG A 38 9.79 -19.34 5.54
CA ARG A 38 9.51 -20.77 5.52
C ARG A 38 9.34 -21.22 4.07
N LYS A 39 10.09 -22.24 3.65
CA LYS A 39 10.04 -22.82 2.30
C LYS A 39 9.42 -24.20 2.35
N THR A 40 8.38 -24.45 1.55
CA THR A 40 7.80 -25.79 1.35
C THR A 40 7.74 -26.15 -0.14
N PRO A 41 7.92 -27.42 -0.53
CA PRO A 41 7.76 -27.83 -1.93
C PRO A 41 6.33 -27.59 -2.42
N LEU A 42 6.19 -27.09 -3.64
CA LEU A 42 4.90 -26.96 -4.34
C LEU A 42 4.81 -28.02 -5.43
N SER A 43 3.73 -28.81 -5.43
CA SER A 43 3.50 -29.86 -6.43
C SER A 43 3.34 -29.27 -7.82
N THR A 44 3.99 -29.88 -8.82
CA THR A 44 3.89 -29.51 -10.23
C THR A 44 3.43 -30.70 -11.05
N GLU A 45 2.64 -30.45 -12.10
CA GLU A 45 2.23 -31.50 -13.06
C GLU A 45 3.29 -31.75 -14.15
N LEU A 46 4.25 -30.82 -14.30
CA LEU A 46 5.29 -30.86 -15.32
C LEU A 46 6.65 -31.17 -14.69
N GLU A 47 7.34 -32.20 -15.20
CA GLU A 47 8.68 -32.60 -14.75
C GLU A 47 9.74 -31.51 -15.00
N SER A 48 9.54 -30.66 -16.02
CA SER A 48 10.44 -29.56 -16.34
C SER A 48 10.29 -28.34 -15.43
N LEU A 49 9.34 -28.37 -14.48
CA LEU A 49 9.11 -27.32 -13.50
C LEU A 49 9.51 -27.78 -12.10
N ARG A 50 10.02 -26.83 -11.32
CA ARG A 50 10.15 -26.99 -9.87
C ARG A 50 9.42 -25.86 -9.17
N GLY A 51 8.69 -26.20 -8.12
CA GLY A 51 7.86 -25.25 -7.38
C GLY A 51 8.17 -25.20 -5.90
N TRP A 52 8.03 -24.02 -5.32
CA TRP A 52 8.09 -23.79 -3.87
C TRP A 52 7.02 -22.79 -3.44
N THR A 53 6.48 -22.98 -2.23
CA THR A 53 5.73 -21.96 -1.51
C THR A 53 6.66 -21.31 -0.50
N LEU A 54 6.70 -19.98 -0.49
CA LEU A 54 7.43 -19.17 0.47
C LEU A 54 6.43 -18.46 1.39
N SER A 55 6.61 -18.61 2.69
CA SER A 55 5.73 -18.01 3.69
C SER A 55 6.51 -17.21 4.73
N VAL A 56 5.97 -16.05 5.12
CA VAL A 56 6.45 -15.20 6.22
C VAL A 56 5.40 -15.12 7.33
N ASP A 57 5.79 -14.67 8.51
CA ASP A 57 4.84 -14.40 9.59
C ASP A 57 4.12 -13.08 9.34
N LYS A 58 2.81 -13.09 9.57
CA LYS A 58 1.98 -11.88 9.45
C LYS A 58 2.47 -10.83 10.44
N GLN A 59 2.72 -9.63 9.93
CA GLN A 59 3.13 -8.48 10.74
C GLN A 59 1.94 -7.57 11.01
N SER A 60 1.88 -7.05 12.23
CA SER A 60 0.90 -6.04 12.66
C SER A 60 1.69 -4.79 13.05
N PRO A 61 1.90 -3.84 12.13
CA PRO A 61 2.74 -2.69 12.41
C PRO A 61 2.11 -1.79 13.47
N VAL A 62 2.93 -1.26 14.38
CA VAL A 62 2.48 -0.45 15.51
C VAL A 62 2.29 1.00 15.07
N MET A 63 1.04 1.43 14.97
CA MET A 63 0.67 2.80 14.65
C MET A 63 -0.76 3.12 15.10
N ASP A 64 -1.02 4.41 15.32
CA ASP A 64 -2.35 4.94 15.61
C ASP A 64 -2.79 5.84 14.46
N LEU A 65 -3.91 5.49 13.80
CA LEU A 65 -4.57 6.34 12.84
C LEU A 65 -5.86 6.88 13.45
N ILE A 66 -5.87 8.17 13.79
CA ILE A 66 -6.94 8.80 14.54
C ILE A 66 -7.77 9.67 13.61
N ALA A 67 -9.08 9.40 13.51
CA ALA A 67 -10.01 10.32 12.85
C ALA A 67 -10.16 11.60 13.70
N SER A 68 -9.96 12.77 13.09
CA SER A 68 -10.08 14.08 13.73
C SER A 68 -11.11 14.93 12.99
N GLY A 69 -12.37 14.76 13.36
CA GLY A 69 -13.50 15.37 12.65
C GLY A 69 -13.87 14.60 11.37
N ASP A 70 -14.59 15.27 10.47
CA ASP A 70 -15.18 14.69 9.25
C ASP A 70 -14.22 14.65 8.04
N ARG A 71 -13.07 15.34 8.13
CA ARG A 71 -12.15 15.51 6.98
C ARG A 71 -10.68 15.31 7.30
N HIS A 72 -10.34 14.88 8.51
CA HIS A 72 -8.94 14.77 8.91
C HIS A 72 -8.62 13.43 9.55
N PHE A 73 -7.41 12.96 9.28
CA PHE A 73 -6.80 11.84 9.98
C PHE A 73 -5.41 12.24 10.45
N VAL A 74 -5.05 11.76 11.64
CA VAL A 74 -3.71 11.95 12.21
C VAL A 74 -3.08 10.59 12.39
N LEU A 75 -1.97 10.35 11.70
CA LEU A 75 -1.16 9.15 11.89
C LEU A 75 -0.01 9.46 12.88
N ARG A 76 0.08 8.62 13.91
CA ARG A 76 1.21 8.53 14.84
C ARG A 76 1.84 7.16 14.70
N ALA A 77 3.12 7.11 14.35
CA ALA A 77 3.80 5.83 14.13
C ALA A 77 5.29 5.89 14.56
N PRO A 78 5.60 6.31 15.81
CA PRO A 78 6.99 6.50 16.24
C PRO A 78 7.79 5.19 16.34
N GLU A 79 7.09 4.08 16.55
CA GLU A 79 7.65 2.74 16.71
C GLU A 79 7.49 1.87 15.45
N LEU A 80 7.04 2.46 14.33
CA LEU A 80 6.92 1.74 13.07
C LEU A 80 8.29 1.23 12.63
N ASP A 81 8.33 -0.05 12.28
CA ASP A 81 9.53 -0.77 11.87
C ASP A 81 9.27 -1.53 10.55
N PHE A 82 10.28 -1.54 9.69
CA PHE A 82 10.27 -2.15 8.37
C PHE A 82 11.25 -3.33 8.25
N ASN A 83 11.84 -3.83 9.35
CA ASN A 83 12.80 -4.93 9.30
C ASN A 83 12.26 -6.25 8.70
N HIS A 84 10.95 -6.49 8.78
CA HIS A 84 10.30 -7.73 8.34
C HIS A 84 9.24 -7.54 7.25
N ILE A 85 9.10 -6.32 6.73
CA ILE A 85 8.11 -5.93 5.73
C ILE A 85 8.76 -4.98 4.75
N ASN A 86 8.30 -4.94 3.50
CA ASN A 86 8.84 -3.99 2.55
C ASN A 86 8.35 -2.58 2.84
N ASP A 87 7.04 -2.41 2.98
CA ASP A 87 6.39 -1.12 3.22
C ASP A 87 5.05 -1.34 3.95
N VAL A 88 4.48 -0.25 4.45
CA VAL A 88 3.10 -0.16 4.92
C VAL A 88 2.43 0.93 4.13
N PHE A 89 1.24 0.64 3.60
CA PHE A 89 0.43 1.61 2.88
C PHE A 89 -0.80 1.97 3.71
N LEU A 90 -1.05 3.27 3.83
CA LEU A 90 -2.38 3.76 4.15
C LEU A 90 -3.17 3.89 2.87
N LYS A 91 -4.32 3.21 2.79
CA LYS A 91 -5.26 3.30 1.69
C LYS A 91 -6.45 4.14 2.12
N PHE A 92 -6.60 5.29 1.51
CA PHE A 92 -7.77 6.14 1.67
C PHE A 92 -8.67 5.98 0.45
N ASP A 93 -9.78 5.28 0.65
CA ASP A 93 -10.89 5.33 -0.30
C ASP A 93 -11.76 6.53 0.07
N TYR A 94 -11.82 7.50 -0.82
CA TYR A 94 -12.55 8.74 -0.60
C TYR A 94 -13.09 9.28 -1.90
N ARG A 95 -14.17 10.04 -1.84
CA ARG A 95 -14.73 10.81 -2.93
C ARG A 95 -14.80 12.27 -2.52
N GLY A 96 -13.88 13.06 -3.08
CA GLY A 96 -13.68 14.47 -2.78
C GLY A 96 -12.95 15.14 -3.94
N ASP A 97 -12.56 16.40 -3.80
CA ASP A 97 -11.76 17.11 -4.81
C ASP A 97 -10.31 16.59 -4.79
N ARG A 98 -9.69 16.66 -3.62
CA ARG A 98 -8.31 16.23 -3.39
C ARG A 98 -8.07 15.93 -1.92
N ALA A 99 -6.97 15.24 -1.65
CA ALA A 99 -6.45 15.01 -0.32
C ALA A 99 -5.03 15.58 -0.23
N VAL A 100 -4.65 16.09 0.93
CA VAL A 100 -3.30 16.59 1.21
C VAL A 100 -2.76 15.93 2.47
N CYS A 101 -1.47 15.66 2.50
CA CYS A 101 -0.76 15.18 3.66
C CYS A 101 0.32 16.19 4.06
N MET A 102 0.37 16.52 5.34
CA MET A 102 1.35 17.42 5.91
C MET A 102 2.13 16.75 7.05
N MET A 103 3.40 17.10 7.19
CA MET A 103 4.25 16.75 8.34
C MET A 103 5.01 17.99 8.77
N ASN A 104 5.08 18.26 10.07
CA ASN A 104 5.84 19.40 10.62
C ASN A 104 5.52 20.75 9.95
N GLY A 105 4.25 20.97 9.55
CA GLY A 105 3.82 22.19 8.87
C GLY A 105 4.14 22.28 7.37
N GLU A 106 4.73 21.24 6.78
CA GLU A 106 5.08 21.17 5.37
C GLU A 106 4.19 20.17 4.64
N LEU A 107 3.83 20.48 3.38
CA LEU A 107 3.15 19.54 2.49
C LEU A 107 4.14 18.45 2.05
N VAL A 108 3.82 17.18 2.37
CA VAL A 108 4.68 16.05 2.01
C VAL A 108 4.19 15.28 0.79
N THR A 109 2.87 15.21 0.58
CA THR A 109 2.26 14.61 -0.61
C THR A 109 0.80 15.05 -0.71
N ASP A 110 0.24 14.98 -1.91
CA ASP A 110 -1.19 15.20 -2.17
C ASP A 110 -1.73 14.13 -3.13
N HIS A 111 -3.04 14.14 -3.33
CA HIS A 111 -3.75 13.28 -4.26
C HIS A 111 -4.95 14.03 -4.84
N LEU A 112 -4.91 14.31 -6.14
CA LEU A 112 -6.09 14.75 -6.87
C LEU A 112 -7.01 13.54 -7.07
N TYR A 113 -8.31 13.70 -6.87
CA TYR A 113 -9.22 12.57 -6.98
C TYR A 113 -9.33 12.08 -8.43
N THR A 114 -9.04 10.80 -8.64
CA THR A 114 -9.11 10.12 -9.95
C THR A 114 -9.98 8.87 -9.88
N SER A 115 -10.91 8.78 -8.92
CA SER A 115 -11.77 7.61 -8.68
C SER A 115 -11.05 6.34 -8.27
N ALA A 116 -9.74 6.43 -8.01
CA ALA A 116 -8.94 5.39 -7.38
C ALA A 116 -8.62 5.79 -5.94
N PRO A 117 -8.52 4.83 -5.01
CA PRO A 117 -8.05 5.08 -3.66
C PRO A 117 -6.64 5.68 -3.65
N TRP A 118 -6.38 6.58 -2.71
CA TRP A 118 -5.05 7.10 -2.48
C TRP A 118 -4.23 6.13 -1.65
N LEU A 119 -3.09 5.67 -2.20
CA LEU A 119 -2.14 4.82 -1.50
C LEU A 119 -0.91 5.63 -1.07
N VAL A 120 -0.69 5.71 0.24
CA VAL A 120 0.45 6.42 0.84
C VAL A 120 1.40 5.41 1.46
N GLY A 121 2.55 5.17 0.82
CA GLY A 121 3.62 4.31 1.36
C GLY A 121 4.41 5.02 2.46
N LEU A 122 4.53 4.39 3.62
CA LEU A 122 5.07 4.98 4.84
C LEU A 122 6.59 4.84 4.98
N LYS A 123 7.23 3.87 4.32
CA LYS A 123 8.67 3.59 4.43
C LYS A 123 9.53 4.83 4.18
N ARG A 124 9.19 5.62 3.15
CA ARG A 124 9.94 6.85 2.81
C ARG A 124 9.86 7.95 3.88
N TYR A 125 8.89 7.86 4.79
CA TYR A 125 8.67 8.82 5.87
C TYR A 125 9.14 8.30 7.24
N GLU A 126 9.76 7.12 7.32
CA GLU A 126 10.14 6.47 8.57
C GLU A 126 10.87 7.41 9.54
N ALA A 127 11.92 8.08 9.07
CA ALA A 127 12.72 8.99 9.90
C ALA A 127 11.91 10.18 10.44
N GLN A 128 10.91 10.65 9.67
CA GLN A 128 10.04 11.76 10.08
C GLN A 128 8.93 11.29 11.02
N LEU A 129 8.36 10.09 10.79
CA LEU A 129 7.32 9.49 11.63
C LEU A 129 7.78 9.23 13.07
N ARG A 130 9.09 9.06 13.30
CA ARG A 130 9.70 8.98 14.63
C ARG A 130 9.64 10.30 15.41
N LYS A 131 9.43 11.43 14.72
CA LYS A 131 9.55 12.79 15.29
C LYS A 131 8.26 13.60 15.16
N HIS A 132 7.45 13.32 14.14
CA HIS A 132 6.32 14.14 13.74
C HIS A 132 5.13 13.26 13.35
N GLU A 133 3.94 13.78 13.59
CA GLU A 133 2.69 13.20 13.12
C GLU A 133 2.49 13.50 11.62
N MET A 134 1.78 12.61 10.92
CA MET A 134 1.28 12.89 9.56
C MET A 134 -0.19 13.31 9.65
N TYR A 135 -0.51 14.46 9.07
CA TYR A 135 -1.86 15.02 9.03
C TYR A 135 -2.42 14.86 7.63
N PHE A 136 -3.50 14.12 7.49
CA PHE A 136 -4.25 14.00 6.24
C PHE A 136 -5.47 14.91 6.31
N TYR A 137 -5.71 15.67 5.24
CA TYR A 137 -6.87 16.54 5.10
C TYR A 137 -7.54 16.33 3.75
N PHE A 138 -8.85 16.12 3.76
CA PHE A 138 -9.66 15.85 2.59
C PHE A 138 -10.51 17.07 2.23
N ILE A 139 -10.40 17.51 0.98
CA ILE A 139 -11.08 18.68 0.46
C ILE A 139 -12.32 18.21 -0.31
N PRO A 140 -13.52 18.71 0.01
CA PRO A 140 -14.75 18.30 -0.64
C PRO A 140 -14.80 18.80 -2.10
N MET A 141 -15.48 18.05 -2.96
CA MET A 141 -15.88 18.56 -4.27
C MET A 141 -16.89 19.69 -4.11
N LYS A 142 -16.81 20.72 -4.94
CA LYS A 142 -17.83 21.78 -5.01
C LYS A 142 -18.80 21.50 -6.15
N LYS A 143 -20.10 21.70 -5.92
CA LYS A 143 -21.17 21.41 -6.89
C LYS A 143 -21.02 22.17 -8.22
N ASP A 144 -20.41 23.36 -8.17
CA ASP A 144 -20.16 24.25 -9.29
C ASP A 144 -18.74 24.17 -9.85
N ALA A 145 -17.93 23.21 -9.39
CA ALA A 145 -16.56 23.06 -9.86
C ALA A 145 -16.53 22.69 -11.36
N PRO A 146 -15.77 23.42 -12.20
CA PRO A 146 -15.79 23.21 -13.65
C PRO A 146 -15.23 21.83 -14.04
N TYR A 147 -14.35 21.27 -13.21
CA TYR A 147 -13.72 19.99 -13.51
C TYR A 147 -14.67 18.79 -13.43
N LEU A 148 -15.84 18.93 -12.79
CA LEU A 148 -16.84 17.87 -12.73
C LEU A 148 -17.30 17.44 -14.12
N SER A 149 -17.24 18.33 -15.11
CA SER A 149 -17.57 18.03 -16.51
C SER A 149 -16.56 17.09 -17.20
N TRP A 150 -15.36 16.93 -16.63
CA TRP A 150 -14.30 16.06 -17.14
C TRP A 150 -14.27 14.69 -16.46
N LEU A 151 -15.06 14.50 -15.40
CA LEU A 151 -15.16 13.23 -14.69
C LEU A 151 -16.22 12.33 -15.32
N ASP A 152 -16.04 11.02 -15.20
CA ASP A 152 -17.08 10.07 -15.58
C ASP A 152 -18.35 10.30 -14.75
N LYS A 153 -19.52 10.22 -15.38
CA LYS A 153 -20.79 10.54 -14.70
C LYS A 153 -21.06 9.66 -13.48
N GLU A 154 -20.56 8.43 -13.50
CA GLU A 154 -20.70 7.47 -12.39
C GLU A 154 -19.94 7.93 -11.14
N VAL A 155 -18.85 8.70 -11.32
CA VAL A 155 -17.97 9.16 -10.24
C VAL A 155 -18.26 10.61 -9.82
N VAL A 156 -19.15 11.32 -10.51
CA VAL A 156 -19.71 12.61 -10.05
C VAL A 156 -20.82 12.36 -9.02
N PRO A 157 -20.70 12.85 -7.77
CA PRO A 157 -21.68 12.56 -6.73
C PRO A 157 -23.00 13.30 -6.98
N ASP A 158 -24.09 12.76 -6.44
CA ASP A 158 -25.30 13.55 -6.28
C ASP A 158 -25.12 14.49 -5.08
N PHE A 159 -25.01 15.78 -5.38
CA PHE A 159 -24.86 16.82 -4.36
C PHE A 159 -26.17 17.11 -3.62
N GLY A 160 -27.34 16.70 -4.14
CA GLY A 160 -28.64 17.12 -3.62
C GLY A 160 -28.73 18.64 -3.43
N ASP A 161 -29.14 19.07 -2.25
CA ASP A 161 -29.18 20.49 -1.84
C ASP A 161 -27.83 21.02 -1.29
N ALA A 162 -26.85 20.14 -1.08
CA ALA A 162 -25.54 20.54 -0.57
C ALA A 162 -24.72 21.27 -1.64
N ARG A 163 -23.86 22.19 -1.18
CA ARG A 163 -22.92 22.91 -2.05
C ARG A 163 -21.63 22.13 -2.29
N GLU A 164 -21.37 21.14 -1.44
CA GLU A 164 -20.13 20.38 -1.46
C GLU A 164 -20.39 18.93 -1.08
N PHE A 165 -19.53 18.03 -1.55
CA PHE A 165 -19.61 16.60 -1.29
C PHE A 165 -18.24 16.09 -0.86
N LEU A 166 -18.21 15.37 0.26
CA LEU A 166 -17.07 14.59 0.71
C LEU A 166 -17.56 13.32 1.36
N GLU A 167 -16.97 12.21 0.94
CA GLU A 167 -17.13 10.91 1.55
C GLU A 167 -15.74 10.32 1.75
N VAL A 168 -15.43 9.88 2.97
CA VAL A 168 -14.18 9.20 3.28
C VAL A 168 -14.55 7.91 4.00
N TYR A 169 -14.18 6.78 3.41
CA TYR A 169 -14.39 5.47 4.02
C TYR A 169 -13.36 5.21 5.11
N GLU A 170 -13.58 4.15 5.90
CA GLU A 170 -12.60 3.72 6.90
C GLU A 170 -11.27 3.38 6.21
N PRO A 171 -10.15 4.03 6.58
CA PRO A 171 -8.88 3.78 5.91
C PRO A 171 -8.36 2.37 6.20
N GLU A 172 -7.78 1.73 5.18
CA GLU A 172 -7.17 0.41 5.32
C GLU A 172 -5.65 0.54 5.53
N ILE A 173 -5.11 -0.27 6.44
CA ILE A 173 -3.66 -0.43 6.61
C ILE A 173 -3.25 -1.71 5.88
N LEU A 174 -2.41 -1.56 4.86
CA LEU A 174 -1.93 -2.67 4.04
C LEU A 174 -0.44 -2.89 4.27
N VAL A 175 -0.06 -4.13 4.56
CA VAL A 175 1.35 -4.50 4.73
C VAL A 175 1.87 -5.12 3.44
N GLU A 176 2.97 -4.61 2.92
CA GLU A 176 3.66 -5.17 1.77
C GLU A 176 4.84 -6.01 2.23
N TYR A 177 4.95 -7.23 1.72
CA TYR A 177 6.02 -8.18 2.04
C TYR A 177 6.97 -8.33 0.86
N GLN A 178 8.26 -8.55 1.17
CA GLN A 178 9.31 -8.85 0.19
C GLN A 178 9.93 -10.21 0.48
N PHE A 179 10.14 -10.98 -0.59
CA PHE A 179 10.78 -12.30 -0.55
C PHE A 179 12.00 -12.26 -1.46
N ASP A 180 13.18 -12.29 -0.86
CA ASP A 180 14.45 -12.34 -1.60
C ASP A 180 14.87 -13.79 -1.80
N ILE A 181 15.05 -14.17 -3.07
CA ILE A 181 15.38 -15.53 -3.47
C ILE A 181 16.61 -15.58 -4.36
N VAL A 182 17.33 -16.70 -4.30
CA VAL A 182 18.44 -17.05 -5.19
C VAL A 182 18.20 -18.45 -5.73
N LEU A 183 18.33 -18.61 -7.04
CA LEU A 183 18.14 -19.89 -7.73
C LEU A 183 19.49 -20.58 -7.97
N HIS A 184 19.52 -21.91 -7.84
CA HIS A 184 20.71 -22.75 -8.06
C HIS A 184 20.40 -24.00 -8.89
#